data_AF-A0A962LVS8-F1
#
_entry.id   AF-A0A962LVS8-F1
#
_cell.length_a   1.000
_cell.length_b   1.000
_cell.length_c   1.000
_cell.angle_alpha   90.00
_cell.angle_beta   90.00
_cell.angle_gamma   90.00
#
_symmetry.space_group_name_H-M   'P 1'
#
loop_
_entity.id
_entity.type
_entity.pdbx_description
1 polymer ?
#
loop_
_entity_poly.entity_id
_entity_poly.type
_entity_poly.pdbx_seq_one_letter_code
_entity_poly.pdbx_strand_id
1 'polypeptide(L)'
;MVISQGAFAVMVFTDRLFMSYIDAAHIAAALGGGVAAFFCFSFFMGLIAYGNALVAQYYGSGNLAKCPLVTSQGVFIALSSTPVLLLIACYGGQVFSLLGHDPAQVPLERIYFEILMAGSVLTLVKASLASYFSGIGRTRVVMISDLLGAALNVPLSWVLVFGKLGLPEMGIAGAALGTIIATVFTIGVYLLFYLSRDHKRQFHVAGSFRLHWPIMRRYLRLGTPSGLETFMNISSFNLFLLLFQSYGVVQGAAMAIVFNWDMLSFIPMTGLSIGVMSLIGRFVGAGDMARANQVISSGFIAALVYSGVLAMCFLVFRASLVNVFQTGGDNFAAISTLANHMMIGLVTYMMADAIVLIAGGALRGAGDTRWIMVTSVSVHWLMLVAQYFVIVVYEWGPRVSWWIFVAMLISLAFIYLWRLFGSRWREPARLARVMSED
;
A
#
# COMPACT_ATOMS: atom_id res chain seq x y z
N MET A 1 -10.14 -4.77 -8.66
CA MET A 1 -9.15 -4.22 -7.71
C MET A 1 -8.24 -5.31 -7.16
N VAL A 2 -8.76 -6.39 -6.57
CA VAL A 2 -7.95 -7.53 -6.07
C VAL A 2 -6.93 -8.03 -7.11
N ILE A 3 -7.35 -8.28 -8.36
CA ILE A 3 -6.45 -8.72 -9.45
C ILE A 3 -5.34 -7.70 -9.75
N SER A 4 -5.65 -6.40 -9.72
CA SER A 4 -4.65 -5.35 -10.03
C SER A 4 -3.61 -5.22 -8.91
N GLN A 5 -4.04 -5.34 -7.65
CA GLN A 5 -3.13 -5.41 -6.51
C GLN A 5 -2.30 -6.70 -6.51
N GLY A 6 -2.89 -7.84 -6.88
CA GLY A 6 -2.16 -9.09 -7.09
C GLY A 6 -1.10 -8.98 -8.18
N ALA A 7 -1.43 -8.35 -9.31
CA ALA A 7 -0.46 -8.10 -10.39
C ALA A 7 0.70 -7.22 -9.93
N PHE A 8 0.43 -6.18 -9.12
CA PHE A 8 1.46 -5.36 -8.50
C PHE A 8 2.35 -6.18 -7.54
N ALA A 9 1.76 -7.05 -6.71
CA ALA A 9 2.52 -7.93 -5.82
C ALA A 9 3.44 -8.88 -6.60
N VAL A 10 2.94 -9.50 -7.68
CA VAL A 10 3.74 -10.37 -8.55
C VAL A 10 4.88 -9.58 -9.21
N MET A 11 4.61 -8.38 -9.71
CA MET A 11 5.62 -7.52 -10.31
C MET A 11 6.76 -7.21 -9.34
N VAL A 12 6.45 -6.76 -8.12
CA VAL A 12 7.45 -6.47 -7.07
C VAL A 12 8.21 -7.73 -6.66
N PHE A 13 7.52 -8.87 -6.56
CA PHE A 13 8.15 -10.15 -6.25
C PHE A 13 9.14 -10.57 -7.33
N THR A 14 8.76 -10.45 -8.61
CA THR A 14 9.62 -10.82 -9.74
C THR A 14 10.84 -9.91 -9.86
N ASP A 15 10.70 -8.60 -9.65
CA ASP A 15 11.85 -7.68 -9.61
C ASP A 15 12.86 -8.12 -8.53
N ARG A 16 12.40 -8.51 -7.34
CA ARG A 16 13.25 -9.05 -6.27
C ARG A 16 13.87 -10.41 -6.63
N LEU A 17 13.12 -11.26 -7.32
CA LEU A 17 13.62 -12.55 -7.78
C LEU A 17 14.78 -12.38 -8.77
N PHE A 18 14.72 -11.41 -9.69
CA PHE A 18 15.84 -11.13 -10.59
C PHE A 18 17.10 -10.67 -9.85
N MET A 19 16.96 -9.84 -8.82
CA MET A 19 18.09 -9.45 -7.97
C MET A 19 18.72 -10.67 -7.28
N SER A 20 17.90 -11.67 -6.92
CA SER A 20 18.39 -12.90 -6.29
C SER A 20 19.27 -13.79 -7.15
N TYR A 21 19.17 -13.64 -8.48
CA TYR A 21 20.04 -14.34 -9.41
C TYR A 21 21.39 -13.66 -9.64
N ILE A 22 21.57 -12.43 -9.14
CA ILE A 22 22.85 -11.72 -9.18
C ILE A 22 23.66 -12.08 -7.94
N ASP A 23 23.27 -11.57 -6.78
CA ASP A 23 23.86 -11.89 -5.48
C ASP A 23 22.96 -11.44 -4.32
N ALA A 24 23.35 -11.78 -3.09
CA ALA A 24 22.63 -11.39 -1.88
C ALA A 24 22.64 -9.88 -1.60
N ALA A 25 23.68 -9.16 -2.04
CA ALA A 25 23.80 -7.71 -1.82
C ALA A 25 22.76 -6.94 -2.65
N HIS A 26 22.48 -7.37 -3.89
CA HIS A 26 21.46 -6.79 -4.75
C HIS A 26 20.04 -6.96 -4.20
N ILE A 27 19.73 -8.12 -3.59
CA ILE A 27 18.44 -8.35 -2.93
C ILE A 27 18.28 -7.40 -1.74
N ALA A 28 19.29 -7.36 -0.87
CA ALA A 28 19.28 -6.51 0.32
C ALA A 28 19.14 -5.03 -0.08
N ALA A 29 19.89 -4.60 -1.09
CA ALA A 29 19.86 -3.23 -1.58
C ALA A 29 18.52 -2.84 -2.21
N ALA A 30 17.89 -3.73 -2.97
CA ALA A 30 16.57 -3.49 -3.54
C ALA A 30 15.48 -3.40 -2.46
N LEU A 31 15.61 -4.17 -1.37
CA LEU A 31 14.73 -4.08 -0.21
C LEU A 31 14.92 -2.74 0.51
N GLY A 32 16.16 -2.40 0.88
CA GLY A 32 16.49 -1.17 1.61
C GLY A 32 16.11 0.08 0.82
N GLY A 33 16.63 0.22 -0.40
CA GLY A 33 16.36 1.36 -1.28
C GLY A 33 14.88 1.47 -1.68
N GLY A 34 14.21 0.35 -1.95
CA GLY A 34 12.80 0.34 -2.35
C GLY A 34 11.85 0.72 -1.21
N VAL A 35 12.08 0.19 -0.01
CA VAL A 35 11.29 0.54 1.19
C VAL A 35 11.52 2.01 1.56
N ALA A 36 12.77 2.48 1.53
CA ALA A 36 13.10 3.89 1.77
C ALA A 36 12.41 4.82 0.75
N ALA A 37 12.43 4.47 -0.53
CA ALA A 37 11.75 5.26 -1.56
C ALA A 37 10.24 5.32 -1.30
N PHE A 38 9.59 4.17 -1.06
CA PHE A 38 8.16 4.10 -0.76
C PHE A 38 7.80 4.92 0.49
N PHE A 39 8.62 4.83 1.55
CA PHE A 39 8.46 5.63 2.76
C PHE A 39 8.39 7.13 2.45
N CYS A 40 9.33 7.64 1.65
CA CYS A 40 9.44 9.06 1.33
C CYS A 40 8.19 9.61 0.60
N PHE A 41 7.59 8.87 -0.32
CA PHE A 41 6.39 9.33 -1.05
C PHE A 41 5.07 8.77 -0.49
N SER A 42 5.10 7.92 0.53
CA SER A 42 3.91 7.26 1.08
C SER A 42 2.83 8.23 1.60
N PHE A 43 3.24 9.37 2.17
CA PHE A 43 2.32 10.43 2.58
C PHE A 43 1.48 10.93 1.40
N PHE A 44 2.15 11.30 0.30
CA PHE A 44 1.48 11.77 -0.91
C PHE A 44 0.66 10.67 -1.58
N MET A 45 1.16 9.43 -1.54
CA MET A 45 0.44 8.27 -2.06
C MET A 45 -0.89 8.05 -1.32
N GLY A 46 -0.87 8.06 0.01
CA GLY A 46 -2.07 7.92 0.84
C GLY A 46 -3.04 9.11 0.70
N LEU A 47 -2.49 10.32 0.57
CA LEU A 47 -3.26 11.52 0.28
C LEU A 47 -4.02 11.36 -1.05
N ILE A 48 -3.31 11.07 -2.14
CA ILE A 48 -3.87 10.97 -3.50
C ILE A 48 -4.81 9.76 -3.64
N ALA A 49 -4.51 8.64 -2.97
CA ALA A 49 -5.38 7.47 -2.97
C ALA A 49 -6.78 7.77 -2.40
N TYR A 50 -6.92 8.76 -1.52
CA TYR A 50 -8.22 9.21 -1.03
C TYR A 50 -9.11 9.79 -2.14
N GLY A 51 -8.52 10.23 -3.25
CA GLY A 51 -9.26 10.68 -4.44
C GLY A 51 -10.29 9.68 -4.93
N ASN A 52 -10.11 8.37 -4.70
CA ASN A 52 -11.09 7.34 -5.02
C ASN A 52 -12.43 7.58 -4.29
N ALA A 53 -12.39 7.85 -2.97
CA ALA A 53 -13.60 8.12 -2.19
C ALA A 53 -14.28 9.42 -2.65
N LEU A 54 -13.53 10.48 -2.94
CA LEU A 54 -14.08 11.75 -3.44
C LEU A 54 -14.74 11.61 -4.81
N VAL A 55 -14.07 10.94 -5.75
CA VAL A 55 -14.63 10.67 -7.07
C VAL A 55 -15.90 9.82 -6.93
N ALA A 56 -15.88 8.79 -6.09
CA ALA A 56 -17.05 7.97 -5.84
C ALA A 56 -18.21 8.76 -5.24
N GLN A 57 -17.95 9.66 -4.29
CA GLN A 57 -18.96 10.53 -3.68
C GLN A 57 -19.61 11.48 -4.71
N TYR A 58 -18.82 12.16 -5.55
CA TYR A 58 -19.38 13.01 -6.62
C TYR A 58 -20.13 12.20 -7.68
N TYR A 59 -19.61 11.01 -8.01
CA TYR A 59 -20.27 10.11 -8.94
C TYR A 59 -21.62 9.61 -8.39
N GLY A 60 -21.67 9.28 -7.10
CA GLY A 60 -22.89 8.91 -6.38
C GLY A 60 -23.92 10.02 -6.31
N SER A 61 -23.47 11.27 -6.13
CA SER A 61 -24.35 12.44 -6.07
C SER A 61 -24.79 12.97 -7.46
N GLY A 62 -24.46 12.27 -8.54
CA GLY A 62 -24.76 12.69 -9.92
C GLY A 62 -23.91 13.84 -10.48
N ASN A 63 -22.92 14.33 -9.73
CA ASN A 63 -22.06 15.45 -10.12
C ASN A 63 -20.89 14.98 -11.01
N LEU A 64 -21.20 14.42 -12.18
CA LEU A 64 -20.21 13.77 -13.07
C LEU A 64 -19.07 14.70 -13.50
N ALA A 65 -19.34 15.99 -13.71
CA ALA A 65 -18.32 16.98 -14.09
C ALA A 65 -17.29 17.25 -12.97
N LYS A 66 -17.62 16.96 -11.71
CA LYS A 66 -16.70 17.09 -10.57
C LYS A 66 -15.74 15.90 -10.44
N CYS A 67 -16.08 14.75 -10.99
CA CYS A 67 -15.21 13.57 -10.96
C CYS A 67 -13.81 13.82 -11.57
N PRO A 68 -13.66 14.33 -12.81
CA PRO A 68 -12.34 14.60 -13.37
C PRO A 68 -11.64 15.83 -12.77
N LEU A 69 -12.40 16.76 -12.15
CA LEU A 69 -11.82 17.87 -11.38
C LEU A 69 -11.01 17.35 -10.18
N VAL A 70 -11.51 16.30 -9.49
CA VAL A 70 -10.77 15.63 -8.40
C VAL A 70 -9.46 15.04 -8.92
N THR A 71 -9.48 14.36 -10.07
CA THR A 71 -8.27 13.81 -10.71
C THR A 71 -7.24 14.89 -10.97
N SER A 72 -7.69 16.05 -11.47
CA SER A 72 -6.82 17.19 -11.75
C SER A 72 -6.23 17.77 -10.46
N GLN A 73 -7.01 17.87 -9.38
CA GLN A 73 -6.47 18.27 -8.07
C GLN A 73 -5.42 17.26 -7.58
N GLY A 74 -5.65 15.96 -7.73
CA GLY A 74 -4.67 14.92 -7.40
C GLY A 74 -3.38 15.02 -8.21
N VAL A 75 -3.46 15.38 -9.49
CA VAL A 75 -2.28 15.65 -10.34
C VAL A 75 -1.55 16.92 -9.87
N PHE A 76 -2.26 18.00 -9.53
CA PHE A 76 -1.63 19.20 -8.98
C PHE A 76 -0.91 18.92 -7.65
N ILE A 77 -1.50 18.11 -6.77
CA ILE A 77 -0.85 17.63 -5.55
C ILE A 77 0.44 16.86 -5.90
N ALA A 78 0.37 15.89 -6.83
CA ALA A 78 1.53 15.10 -7.25
C ALA A 78 2.65 16.01 -7.77
N LEU A 79 2.32 16.97 -8.63
CA LEU A 79 3.29 17.94 -9.16
C LEU A 79 3.85 18.85 -8.06
N SER A 80 3.02 19.29 -7.11
CA SER A 80 3.47 20.11 -5.98
C SER A 80 4.41 19.37 -5.01
N SER A 81 4.36 18.03 -4.98
CA SER A 81 5.27 17.21 -4.17
C SER A 81 6.68 17.10 -4.78
N THR A 82 6.84 17.40 -6.08
CA THR A 82 8.09 17.23 -6.82
C THR A 82 9.31 17.91 -6.16
N PRO A 83 9.27 19.19 -5.73
CA PRO A 83 10.44 19.84 -5.16
C PRO A 83 10.92 19.15 -3.88
N VAL A 84 9.97 18.73 -3.03
CA VAL A 84 10.27 18.03 -1.77
C VAL A 84 10.84 16.64 -2.06
N LEU A 85 10.24 15.88 -2.98
CA LEU A 85 10.69 14.54 -3.32
C LEU A 85 12.04 14.55 -4.05
N LEU A 86 12.32 15.54 -4.91
CA LEU A 86 13.62 15.70 -5.56
C LEU A 86 14.71 16.09 -4.56
N LEU A 87 14.41 16.98 -3.61
CA LEU A 87 15.34 17.33 -2.53
C LEU A 87 15.68 16.08 -1.70
N ILE A 88 14.67 15.28 -1.36
CA ILE A 88 14.88 13.99 -0.69
C ILE A 88 15.68 13.02 -1.58
N ALA A 89 15.46 13.00 -2.90
CA ALA A 89 16.23 12.15 -3.80
C ALA A 89 17.73 12.50 -3.78
N CYS A 90 18.08 13.79 -3.83
CA CYS A 90 19.46 14.25 -3.88
C CYS A 90 20.26 13.97 -2.59
N TYR A 91 19.62 14.06 -1.43
CA TYR A 91 20.30 13.91 -0.12
C TYR A 91 20.00 12.58 0.57
N GLY A 92 18.88 11.93 0.26
CA GLY A 92 18.41 10.71 0.90
C GLY A 92 19.33 9.52 0.65
N GLY A 93 19.99 9.47 -0.51
CA GLY A 93 20.99 8.44 -0.82
C GLY A 93 22.19 8.42 0.12
N GLN A 94 22.47 9.50 0.84
CA GLN A 94 23.56 9.58 1.82
C GLN A 94 23.15 9.03 3.20
N VAL A 95 21.85 8.83 3.44
CA VAL A 95 21.36 8.34 4.73
C VAL A 95 21.78 6.90 4.97
N PHE A 96 21.90 6.08 3.92
CA PHE A 96 22.29 4.67 4.04
C PHE A 96 23.68 4.50 4.68
N SER A 97 24.67 5.32 4.31
CA SER A 97 25.99 5.26 4.93
C SER A 97 25.96 5.74 6.39
N LEU A 98 25.14 6.73 6.71
CA LEU A 98 24.97 7.23 8.08
C LEU A 98 24.28 6.21 9.00
N LEU A 99 23.40 5.37 8.45
CA LEU A 99 22.74 4.28 9.15
C LEU A 99 23.64 3.04 9.35
N GLY A 100 24.89 3.08 8.86
CA GLY A 100 25.85 2.00 9.04
C GLY A 100 25.58 0.77 8.18
N HIS A 101 24.89 0.93 7.05
CA HIS A 101 24.72 -0.13 6.07
C HIS A 101 26.08 -0.57 5.50
N ASP A 102 26.16 -1.83 5.03
CA ASP A 102 27.38 -2.39 4.48
C ASP A 102 27.92 -1.52 3.33
N PRO A 103 29.22 -1.10 3.34
CA PRO A 103 29.80 -0.31 2.28
C PRO A 103 29.66 -0.90 0.86
N ALA A 104 29.50 -2.22 0.74
CA ALA A 104 29.23 -2.88 -0.54
C ALA A 104 27.76 -2.72 -1.00
N GLN A 105 26.82 -2.54 -0.06
CA GLN A 105 25.39 -2.40 -0.33
C GLN A 105 24.98 -0.95 -0.60
N VAL A 106 25.57 0.01 0.12
CA VAL A 106 25.23 1.44 0.06
C VAL A 106 25.19 2.00 -1.37
N PRO A 107 26.16 1.71 -2.27
CA PRO A 107 26.10 2.20 -3.65
C PRO A 107 24.89 1.68 -4.42
N LEU A 108 24.54 0.40 -4.23
CA LEU A 108 23.39 -0.23 -4.89
C LEU A 108 22.06 0.32 -4.37
N GLU A 109 21.95 0.48 -3.04
CA GLU A 109 20.77 1.08 -2.39
C GLU A 109 20.53 2.50 -2.89
N ARG A 110 21.61 3.28 -2.95
CA ARG A 110 21.58 4.66 -3.42
C ARG A 110 21.12 4.76 -4.88
N ILE A 111 21.70 3.96 -5.78
CA ILE A 111 21.30 3.94 -7.20
C ILE A 111 19.81 3.59 -7.33
N TYR A 112 19.37 2.54 -6.65
CA TYR A 112 17.97 2.09 -6.72
C TYR A 112 17.00 3.15 -6.17
N PHE A 113 17.32 3.72 -5.00
CA PHE A 113 16.54 4.78 -4.36
C PHE A 113 16.44 6.03 -5.23
N GLU A 114 17.56 6.55 -5.74
CA GLU A 114 17.58 7.78 -6.54
C GLU A 114 16.74 7.65 -7.82
N ILE A 115 16.83 6.50 -8.52
CA ILE A 115 16.03 6.23 -9.72
C ILE A 115 14.54 6.17 -9.36
N LEU A 116 14.15 5.39 -8.35
CA LEU A 116 12.74 5.29 -7.93
C LEU A 116 12.17 6.63 -7.47
N MET A 117 12.96 7.44 -6.76
CA MET A 117 12.55 8.77 -6.33
C MET A 117 12.37 9.73 -7.51
N ALA A 118 13.22 9.66 -8.54
CA ALA A 118 13.02 10.41 -9.78
C ALA A 118 11.70 10.02 -10.48
N GLY A 119 11.30 8.75 -10.39
CA GLY A 119 10.03 8.24 -10.91
C GLY A 119 8.81 8.45 -10.00
N SER A 120 8.98 8.88 -8.75
CA SER A 120 7.93 8.91 -7.73
C SER A 120 6.71 9.75 -8.14
N VAL A 121 6.92 10.90 -8.79
CA VAL A 121 5.85 11.77 -9.27
C VAL A 121 4.97 11.07 -10.31
N LEU A 122 5.55 10.24 -11.17
CA LEU A 122 4.79 9.45 -12.14
C LEU A 122 3.92 8.41 -11.43
N THR A 123 4.44 7.75 -10.39
CA THR A 123 3.67 6.84 -9.54
C THR A 123 2.48 7.55 -8.88
N LEU A 124 2.67 8.78 -8.39
CA LEU A 124 1.60 9.60 -7.81
C LEU A 124 0.54 10.02 -8.84
N VAL A 125 0.95 10.37 -10.07
CA VAL A 125 0.02 10.66 -11.17
C VAL A 125 -0.76 9.41 -11.57
N LYS A 126 -0.09 8.25 -11.68
CA LYS A 126 -0.75 6.94 -11.90
C LYS A 126 -1.79 6.68 -10.81
N ALA A 127 -1.45 6.92 -9.55
CA ALA A 127 -2.36 6.73 -8.41
C ALA A 127 -3.62 7.59 -8.52
N SER A 128 -3.49 8.84 -8.97
CA SER A 128 -4.63 9.75 -9.19
C SER A 128 -5.58 9.20 -10.27
N LEU A 129 -5.02 8.75 -11.40
CA LEU A 129 -5.81 8.15 -12.49
C LEU A 129 -6.49 6.83 -12.07
N ALA A 130 -5.76 5.95 -11.38
CA ALA A 130 -6.30 4.70 -10.86
C ALA A 130 -7.45 4.96 -9.86
N SER A 131 -7.27 5.95 -8.99
CA SER A 131 -8.29 6.40 -8.03
C SER A 131 -9.55 6.90 -8.73
N TYR A 132 -9.43 7.65 -9.82
CA TYR A 132 -10.55 8.10 -10.63
C TYR A 132 -11.37 6.94 -11.21
N PHE A 133 -10.71 6.01 -11.92
CA PHE A 133 -11.41 4.88 -12.54
C PHE A 133 -12.03 3.93 -11.51
N SER A 134 -11.35 3.74 -10.38
CA SER A 134 -11.91 2.99 -9.25
C SER A 134 -13.13 3.70 -8.65
N GLY A 135 -13.08 5.02 -8.49
CA GLY A 135 -14.16 5.82 -7.89
C GLY A 135 -15.44 5.85 -8.74
N ILE A 136 -15.33 5.93 -10.07
CA ILE A 136 -16.49 5.85 -10.97
C ILE A 136 -16.98 4.41 -11.22
N GLY A 137 -16.36 3.41 -10.58
CA GLY A 137 -16.72 1.99 -10.73
C GLY A 137 -16.23 1.32 -12.01
N ARG A 138 -15.35 1.96 -12.80
CA ARG A 138 -14.71 1.36 -13.99
C ARG A 138 -13.45 0.57 -13.62
N THR A 139 -13.57 -0.35 -12.66
CA THR A 139 -12.46 -1.14 -12.12
C THR A 139 -11.79 -2.06 -13.15
N ARG A 140 -12.49 -2.41 -14.24
CA ARG A 140 -11.90 -3.14 -15.39
C ARG A 140 -10.77 -2.35 -16.05
N VAL A 141 -10.89 -1.02 -16.14
CA VAL A 141 -9.83 -0.16 -16.70
C VAL A 141 -8.58 -0.23 -15.83
N VAL A 142 -8.75 -0.15 -14.50
CA VAL A 142 -7.64 -0.29 -13.53
C VAL A 142 -6.96 -1.65 -13.67
N MET A 143 -7.76 -2.72 -13.71
CA MET A 143 -7.26 -4.08 -13.86
C MET A 143 -6.46 -4.28 -15.16
N ILE A 144 -7.00 -3.86 -16.30
CA ILE A 144 -6.32 -3.99 -17.60
C ILE A 144 -5.01 -3.17 -17.60
N SER A 145 -5.06 -1.93 -17.11
CA SER A 145 -3.90 -1.02 -17.15
C SER A 145 -2.75 -1.53 -16.26
N ASP A 146 -3.07 -2.06 -15.08
CA ASP A 146 -2.06 -2.62 -14.18
C ASP A 146 -1.54 -3.98 -14.64
N LEU A 147 -2.39 -4.85 -15.21
CA LEU A 147 -1.96 -6.12 -15.78
C LEU A 147 -1.03 -5.93 -16.98
N LEU A 148 -1.37 -5.04 -17.91
CA LEU A 148 -0.50 -4.71 -19.03
C LEU A 148 0.81 -4.05 -18.56
N GLY A 149 0.74 -3.23 -17.51
CA GLY A 149 1.93 -2.65 -16.86
C GLY A 149 2.86 -3.73 -16.30
N ALA A 150 2.32 -4.68 -15.53
CA ALA A 150 3.09 -5.80 -14.97
C ALA A 150 3.64 -6.73 -16.09
N ALA A 151 2.82 -7.02 -17.10
CA ALA A 151 3.21 -7.84 -18.25
C ALA A 151 4.31 -7.19 -19.10
N LEU A 152 4.40 -5.86 -19.12
CA LEU A 152 5.51 -5.14 -19.72
C LEU A 152 6.73 -5.10 -18.79
N ASN A 153 6.50 -4.85 -17.50
CA ASN A 153 7.56 -4.71 -16.51
C ASN A 153 8.44 -5.96 -16.40
N VAL A 154 7.84 -7.14 -16.21
CA VAL A 154 8.60 -8.38 -16.00
C VAL A 154 9.62 -8.67 -17.11
N PRO A 155 9.26 -8.71 -18.41
CA PRO A 155 10.23 -8.94 -19.46
C PRO A 155 11.19 -7.76 -19.63
N LEU A 156 10.74 -6.51 -19.43
CA LEU A 156 11.60 -5.34 -19.55
C LEU A 156 12.67 -5.30 -18.45
N SER A 157 12.29 -5.54 -17.20
CA SER A 157 13.20 -5.69 -16.07
C SER A 157 14.19 -6.80 -16.35
N TRP A 158 13.76 -7.97 -16.82
CA TRP A 158 14.67 -9.07 -17.18
C TRP A 158 15.72 -8.65 -18.23
N VAL A 159 15.30 -7.95 -19.29
CA VAL A 159 16.21 -7.48 -20.34
C VAL A 159 17.21 -6.45 -19.80
N LEU A 160 16.75 -5.47 -19.02
CA LEU A 160 17.60 -4.39 -18.49
C LEU A 160 18.54 -4.86 -17.38
N VAL A 161 18.08 -5.77 -16.52
CA VAL A 161 18.86 -6.32 -15.42
C VAL A 161 20.03 -7.14 -15.97
N PHE A 162 19.78 -8.05 -16.92
CA PHE A 162 20.79 -8.99 -17.43
C PHE A 162 21.44 -8.60 -18.76
N GLY A 163 21.21 -7.37 -19.25
CA GLY A 163 21.84 -6.86 -20.49
C GLY A 163 21.54 -7.70 -21.73
N LYS A 164 20.26 -8.03 -21.97
CA LYS A 164 19.85 -8.83 -23.13
C LYS A 164 19.49 -7.94 -24.33
N LEU A 165 19.36 -8.54 -25.52
CA LEU A 165 18.96 -7.85 -26.76
C LEU A 165 19.90 -6.71 -27.19
N GLY A 166 21.19 -6.79 -26.84
CA GLY A 166 22.20 -5.78 -27.19
C GLY A 166 22.22 -4.55 -26.29
N LEU A 167 21.44 -4.56 -25.20
CA LEU A 167 21.48 -3.53 -24.16
C LEU A 167 22.56 -3.83 -23.11
N PRO A 168 23.13 -2.80 -22.44
CA PRO A 168 24.09 -3.00 -21.37
C PRO A 168 23.44 -3.66 -20.15
N GLU A 169 24.23 -4.41 -19.38
CA GLU A 169 23.81 -4.99 -18.11
C GLU A 169 23.73 -3.87 -17.04
N MET A 170 22.51 -3.52 -16.63
CA MET A 170 22.26 -2.42 -15.69
C MET A 170 22.02 -2.88 -14.25
N GLY A 171 21.94 -4.20 -14.01
CA GLY A 171 21.71 -4.77 -12.68
C GLY A 171 20.51 -4.13 -11.97
N ILE A 172 20.71 -3.67 -10.73
CA ILE A 172 19.67 -3.04 -9.90
C ILE A 172 19.05 -1.77 -10.53
N ALA A 173 19.83 -1.00 -11.28
CA ALA A 173 19.33 0.18 -11.98
C ALA A 173 18.32 -0.21 -13.08
N GLY A 174 18.55 -1.35 -13.74
CA GLY A 174 17.67 -1.91 -14.75
C GLY A 174 16.28 -2.25 -14.20
N ALA A 175 16.22 -2.81 -12.99
CA ALA A 175 14.95 -3.10 -12.31
C ALA A 175 14.17 -1.81 -12.00
N ALA A 176 14.82 -0.80 -11.42
CA ALA A 176 14.17 0.48 -11.11
C ALA A 176 13.64 1.18 -12.37
N LEU A 177 14.43 1.21 -13.44
CA LEU A 177 14.02 1.78 -14.73
C LEU A 177 12.86 0.99 -15.35
N GLY A 178 12.89 -0.35 -15.26
CA GLY A 178 11.79 -1.21 -15.68
C GLY A 178 10.48 -0.83 -14.98
N THR A 179 10.51 -0.54 -13.67
CA THR A 179 9.34 -0.08 -12.91
C THR A 179 8.82 1.27 -13.40
N ILE A 180 9.71 2.23 -13.68
CA ILE A 180 9.33 3.57 -14.14
C ILE A 180 8.74 3.51 -15.55
N ILE A 181 9.38 2.79 -16.48
CA ILE A 181 8.89 2.65 -17.86
C ILE A 181 7.52 1.98 -17.87
N ALA A 182 7.34 0.91 -17.09
CA ALA A 182 6.03 0.28 -16.95
C ALA A 182 4.98 1.23 -16.35
N THR A 183 5.37 2.08 -15.40
CA THR A 183 4.49 3.10 -14.82
C THR A 183 4.06 4.15 -15.86
N VAL A 184 5.00 4.65 -16.68
CA VAL A 184 4.70 5.57 -17.79
C VAL A 184 3.74 4.92 -18.79
N PHE A 185 4.02 3.68 -19.16
CA PHE A 185 3.15 2.92 -20.05
C PHE A 185 1.74 2.75 -19.48
N THR A 186 1.61 2.38 -18.20
CA THR A 186 0.31 2.28 -17.52
C THR A 186 -0.44 3.62 -17.48
N ILE A 187 0.26 4.74 -17.25
CA ILE A 187 -0.33 6.09 -17.36
C ILE A 187 -0.86 6.32 -18.78
N GLY A 188 -0.10 5.95 -19.80
CA GLY A 188 -0.54 6.01 -21.20
C GLY A 188 -1.84 5.24 -21.42
N VAL A 189 -1.95 4.01 -20.92
CA VAL A 189 -3.18 3.21 -21.00
C VAL A 189 -4.35 3.90 -20.28
N TYR A 190 -4.13 4.41 -19.07
CA TYR A 190 -5.16 5.18 -18.36
C TYR A 190 -5.63 6.40 -19.16
N LEU A 191 -4.70 7.15 -19.77
CA LEU A 191 -5.00 8.31 -20.58
C LEU A 191 -5.79 7.95 -21.84
N LEU A 192 -5.53 6.80 -22.47
CA LEU A 192 -6.33 6.32 -23.61
C LEU A 192 -7.80 6.15 -23.23
N PHE A 193 -8.09 5.52 -22.09
CA PHE A 193 -9.47 5.37 -21.61
C PHE A 193 -10.06 6.72 -21.14
N TYR A 194 -9.27 7.53 -20.45
CA TYR A 194 -9.69 8.82 -19.88
C TYR A 194 -10.01 9.84 -20.97
N LEU A 195 -9.28 9.79 -22.09
CA LEU A 195 -9.41 10.71 -23.20
C LEU A 195 -10.27 10.17 -24.36
N SER A 196 -10.89 9.01 -24.20
CA SER A 196 -11.84 8.44 -25.17
C SER A 196 -13.05 9.37 -25.38
N ARG A 197 -13.58 9.43 -26.62
CA ARG A 197 -14.60 10.42 -27.01
C ARG A 197 -15.85 10.37 -26.13
N ASP A 198 -16.37 9.17 -25.87
CA ASP A 198 -17.58 8.98 -25.06
C ASP A 198 -17.35 9.37 -23.60
N HIS A 199 -16.19 9.00 -23.05
CA HIS A 199 -15.84 9.32 -21.68
C HIS A 199 -15.61 10.83 -21.49
N LYS A 200 -14.90 11.47 -22.41
CA LYS A 200 -14.68 12.92 -22.43
C LYS A 200 -16.00 13.69 -22.43
N ARG A 201 -16.96 13.26 -23.25
CA ARG A 201 -18.30 13.89 -23.33
C ARG A 201 -19.11 13.67 -22.06
N GLN A 202 -19.17 12.43 -21.57
CA GLN A 202 -19.96 12.09 -20.38
C GLN A 202 -19.48 12.84 -19.13
N PHE A 203 -18.17 12.96 -18.93
CA PHE A 203 -17.59 13.54 -17.71
C PHE A 203 -17.08 14.98 -17.88
N HIS A 204 -17.23 15.59 -19.06
CA HIS A 204 -16.73 16.95 -19.34
C HIS A 204 -15.23 17.13 -19.09
N VAL A 205 -14.44 16.13 -19.47
CA VAL A 205 -13.00 16.05 -19.14
C VAL A 205 -12.19 17.23 -19.69
N ALA A 206 -12.55 17.78 -20.85
CA ALA A 206 -11.77 18.83 -21.53
C ALA A 206 -11.60 20.11 -20.70
N GLY A 207 -12.55 20.44 -19.81
CA GLY A 207 -12.48 21.61 -18.93
C GLY A 207 -12.05 21.30 -17.49
N SER A 208 -11.63 20.06 -17.22
CA SER A 208 -11.33 19.60 -15.85
C SER A 208 -9.95 19.96 -15.36
N PHE A 209 -8.98 20.19 -16.26
CA PHE A 209 -7.59 20.48 -15.88
C PHE A 209 -7.42 21.94 -15.45
N ARG A 210 -7.95 22.25 -14.26
CA ARG A 210 -7.86 23.56 -13.61
C ARG A 210 -7.85 23.39 -12.09
N LEU A 211 -7.19 24.31 -11.40
CA LEU A 211 -7.21 24.34 -9.94
C LEU A 211 -8.62 24.78 -9.49
N HIS A 212 -9.27 23.95 -8.67
CA HIS A 212 -10.61 24.23 -8.15
C HIS A 212 -10.54 24.22 -6.61
N TRP A 213 -10.33 25.39 -6.04
CA TRP A 213 -9.99 25.56 -4.62
C TRP A 213 -10.95 24.87 -3.64
N PRO A 214 -12.29 24.94 -3.80
CA PRO A 214 -13.21 24.22 -2.90
C PRO A 214 -12.99 22.69 -2.90
N ILE A 215 -12.73 22.10 -4.07
CA ILE A 215 -12.46 20.67 -4.20
C ILE A 215 -11.07 20.36 -3.63
N MET A 216 -10.07 21.19 -3.91
CA MET A 216 -8.71 21.03 -3.36
C MET A 216 -8.73 21.08 -1.83
N ARG A 217 -9.43 22.04 -1.22
CA ARG A 217 -9.54 22.15 0.24
C ARG A 217 -10.20 20.92 0.86
N ARG A 218 -11.29 20.44 0.24
CA ARG A 218 -11.94 19.18 0.66
C ARG A 218 -11.00 17.98 0.49
N TYR A 219 -10.23 17.94 -0.59
CA TYR A 219 -9.23 16.91 -0.87
C TYR A 219 -8.16 16.88 0.22
N LEU A 220 -7.55 18.01 0.53
CA LEU A 220 -6.53 18.10 1.59
C LEU A 220 -7.13 17.78 2.96
N ARG A 221 -8.31 18.33 3.30
CA ARG A 221 -8.97 18.08 4.60
C ARG A 221 -9.19 16.60 4.88
N LEU A 222 -9.63 15.83 3.88
CA LEU A 222 -9.97 14.42 4.06
C LEU A 222 -8.81 13.47 3.70
N GLY A 223 -7.99 13.84 2.71
CA GLY A 223 -6.83 13.08 2.26
C GLY A 223 -5.62 13.21 3.17
N THR A 224 -5.36 14.38 3.78
CA THR A 224 -4.19 14.58 4.67
C THR A 224 -4.19 13.59 5.84
N PRO A 225 -5.32 13.34 6.52
CA PRO A 225 -5.37 12.29 7.52
C PRO A 225 -5.01 10.89 6.98
N SER A 226 -5.50 10.52 5.79
CA SER A 226 -5.18 9.22 5.18
C SER A 226 -3.70 9.11 4.74
N GLY A 227 -3.12 10.19 4.23
CA GLY A 227 -1.69 10.27 3.92
C GLY A 227 -0.83 10.15 5.18
N LEU A 228 -1.17 10.89 6.23
CA LEU A 228 -0.44 10.87 7.50
C LEU A 228 -0.56 9.52 8.20
N GLU A 229 -1.74 8.89 8.18
CA GLU A 229 -1.94 7.52 8.66
C GLU A 229 -0.98 6.55 7.95
N THR A 230 -0.97 6.58 6.62
CA THR A 230 -0.14 5.69 5.81
C THR A 230 1.34 5.88 6.13
N PHE A 231 1.82 7.13 6.15
CA PHE A 231 3.20 7.47 6.46
C PHE A 231 3.60 7.04 7.87
N MET A 232 2.79 7.39 8.88
CA MET A 232 3.08 7.07 10.28
C MET A 232 3.04 5.56 10.57
N ASN A 233 2.15 4.82 9.92
CA ASN A 233 2.07 3.37 10.08
C ASN A 233 3.27 2.67 9.44
N ILE A 234 3.68 3.08 8.22
CA ILE A 234 4.89 2.56 7.59
C ILE A 234 6.12 2.89 8.44
N SER A 235 6.17 4.10 9.03
CA SER A 235 7.24 4.49 9.96
C SER A 235 7.30 3.54 11.16
N SER A 236 6.19 3.37 11.87
CA SER A 236 6.13 2.52 13.06
C SER A 236 6.43 1.05 12.76
N PHE A 237 5.97 0.56 11.60
CA PHE A 237 6.21 -0.82 11.20
C PHE A 237 7.70 -1.06 10.89
N ASN A 238 8.36 -0.15 10.16
CA ASN A 238 9.80 -0.25 9.92
C ASN A 238 10.61 -0.19 11.22
N LEU A 239 10.26 0.70 12.16
CA LEU A 239 10.90 0.75 13.46
C LEU A 239 10.70 -0.55 14.27
N PHE A 240 9.51 -1.15 14.19
CA PHE A 240 9.25 -2.46 14.79
C PHE A 240 10.12 -3.56 14.14
N LEU A 241 10.25 -3.58 12.81
CA LEU A 241 11.13 -4.54 12.13
C LEU A 241 12.57 -4.38 12.59
N LEU A 242 13.08 -3.15 12.71
CA LEU A 242 14.44 -2.88 13.20
C LEU A 242 14.63 -3.35 14.65
N LEU A 243 13.68 -3.05 15.55
CA LEU A 243 13.73 -3.55 16.92
C LEU A 243 13.71 -5.08 16.95
N PHE A 244 12.89 -5.73 16.13
CA PHE A 244 12.85 -7.19 16.14
C PHE A 244 14.11 -7.83 15.55
N GLN A 245 14.73 -7.20 14.55
CA GLN A 245 16.01 -7.64 14.00
C GLN A 245 17.16 -7.55 15.02
N SER A 246 17.04 -6.69 16.04
CA SER A 246 18.05 -6.60 17.10
C SER A 246 18.15 -7.86 17.97
N TYR A 247 17.18 -8.79 17.91
CA TYR A 247 17.32 -10.11 18.53
C TYR A 247 18.40 -10.99 17.91
N GLY A 248 18.74 -10.76 16.64
CA GLY A 248 19.73 -11.53 15.91
C GLY A 248 19.28 -12.02 14.54
N VAL A 249 20.24 -12.58 13.80
CA VAL A 249 20.09 -12.98 12.39
C VAL A 249 19.00 -14.03 12.20
N VAL A 250 18.88 -15.00 13.13
CA VAL A 250 17.89 -16.08 13.06
C VAL A 250 16.46 -15.51 13.15
N GLN A 251 16.24 -14.57 14.06
CA GLN A 251 14.94 -13.94 14.31
C GLN A 251 14.55 -13.02 13.15
N GLY A 252 15.50 -12.21 12.67
CA GLY A 252 15.30 -11.39 11.47
C GLY A 252 14.92 -12.21 10.24
N ALA A 253 15.62 -13.34 10.00
CA ALA A 253 15.31 -14.24 8.90
C ALA A 253 13.93 -14.90 9.04
N ALA A 254 13.57 -15.38 10.24
CA ALA A 254 12.27 -15.96 10.51
C ALA A 254 11.13 -14.96 10.27
N MET A 255 11.30 -13.72 10.75
CA MET A 255 10.37 -12.63 10.53
C MET A 255 10.20 -12.29 9.05
N ALA A 256 11.31 -12.20 8.29
CA ALA A 256 11.28 -11.91 6.87
C ALA A 256 10.52 -12.98 6.07
N ILE A 257 10.71 -14.27 6.38
CA ILE A 257 9.96 -15.37 5.75
C ILE A 257 8.46 -15.20 5.97
N VAL A 258 8.04 -14.93 7.21
CA VAL A 258 6.62 -14.79 7.56
C VAL A 258 6.00 -13.58 6.88
N PHE A 259 6.67 -12.42 6.89
CA PHE A 259 6.12 -11.21 6.25
C PHE A 259 6.10 -11.27 4.72
N ASN A 260 6.95 -12.09 4.08
CA ASN A 260 6.81 -12.33 2.64
C ASN A 260 5.49 -13.06 2.32
N TRP A 261 5.10 -14.04 3.14
CA TRP A 261 3.80 -14.70 3.01
C TRP A 261 2.64 -13.79 3.39
N ASP A 262 2.79 -12.98 4.43
CA ASP A 262 1.80 -11.96 4.81
C ASP A 262 1.54 -10.96 3.68
N MET A 263 2.59 -10.47 3.01
CA MET A 263 2.45 -9.55 1.88
C MET A 263 1.57 -10.13 0.76
N LEU A 264 1.68 -11.44 0.49
CA LEU A 264 0.89 -12.13 -0.54
C LEU A 264 -0.60 -12.27 -0.18
N SER A 265 -0.97 -12.30 1.10
CA SER A 265 -2.37 -12.29 1.54
C SER A 265 -2.91 -10.86 1.72
N PHE A 266 -2.07 -9.95 2.22
CA PHE A 266 -2.44 -8.58 2.54
C PHE A 266 -2.68 -7.72 1.29
N ILE A 267 -1.78 -7.73 0.31
CA ILE A 267 -1.88 -6.85 -0.87
C ILE A 267 -3.20 -7.09 -1.65
N PRO A 268 -3.60 -8.33 -2.00
CA PRO A 268 -4.88 -8.54 -2.67
C PRO A 268 -6.08 -8.08 -1.82
N MET A 269 -6.03 -8.24 -0.49
CA MET A 269 -7.07 -7.75 0.43
C MET A 269 -7.19 -6.23 0.40
N THR A 270 -6.09 -5.48 0.26
CA THR A 270 -6.16 -4.02 0.05
C THR A 270 -7.02 -3.67 -1.18
N GLY A 271 -6.96 -4.49 -2.23
CA GLY A 271 -7.80 -4.35 -3.41
C GLY A 271 -9.29 -4.47 -3.10
N LEU A 272 -9.69 -5.38 -2.21
CA LEU A 272 -11.07 -5.49 -1.75
C LEU A 272 -11.48 -4.26 -0.94
N SER A 273 -10.62 -3.79 -0.02
CA SER A 273 -10.83 -2.56 0.77
C SER A 273 -11.04 -1.33 -0.12
N ILE A 274 -10.23 -1.16 -1.18
CA ILE A 274 -10.37 -0.07 -2.16
C ILE A 274 -11.72 -0.13 -2.89
N GLY A 275 -12.20 -1.33 -3.19
CA GLY A 275 -13.53 -1.56 -3.78
C GLY A 275 -14.67 -1.20 -2.83
N VAL A 276 -14.60 -1.62 -1.57
CA VAL A 276 -15.56 -1.23 -0.52
C VAL A 276 -15.56 0.28 -0.33
N MET A 277 -14.39 0.91 -0.25
CA MET A 277 -14.26 2.36 -0.12
C MET A 277 -14.95 3.11 -1.26
N SER A 278 -14.77 2.66 -2.51
CA SER A 278 -15.45 3.23 -3.68
C SER A 278 -16.96 3.08 -3.59
N LEU A 279 -17.48 1.88 -3.32
CA LEU A 279 -18.91 1.63 -3.24
C LEU A 279 -19.58 2.41 -2.09
N ILE A 280 -18.94 2.48 -0.92
CA ILE A 280 -19.44 3.26 0.21
C ILE A 280 -19.42 4.75 -0.13
N GLY A 281 -18.33 5.27 -0.72
CA GLY A 281 -18.29 6.65 -1.18
C GLY A 281 -19.45 6.97 -2.14
N ARG A 282 -19.74 6.06 -3.08
CA ARG A 282 -20.84 6.20 -4.02
C ARG A 282 -22.21 6.24 -3.33
N PHE A 283 -22.47 5.33 -2.41
CA PHE A 283 -23.77 5.28 -1.73
C PHE A 283 -23.95 6.40 -0.72
N VAL A 284 -22.87 6.85 -0.06
CA VAL A 284 -22.88 8.06 0.77
C VAL A 284 -23.18 9.29 -0.08
N GLY A 285 -22.55 9.42 -1.26
CA GLY A 285 -22.82 10.50 -2.20
C GLY A 285 -24.26 10.50 -2.74
N ALA A 286 -24.87 9.32 -2.88
CA ALA A 286 -26.26 9.15 -3.29
C ALA A 286 -27.28 9.28 -2.14
N GLY A 287 -26.82 9.38 -0.88
CA GLY A 287 -27.70 9.37 0.30
C GLY A 287 -28.33 8.01 0.62
N ASP A 288 -27.84 6.91 0.04
CA ASP A 288 -28.41 5.57 0.17
C ASP A 288 -27.64 4.72 1.20
N MET A 289 -27.93 4.95 2.48
CA MET A 289 -27.29 4.20 3.57
C MET A 289 -27.71 2.72 3.64
N ALA A 290 -28.86 2.35 3.05
CA ALA A 290 -29.31 0.97 3.01
C ALA A 290 -28.40 0.13 2.10
N ARG A 291 -28.08 0.63 0.90
CA ARG A 291 -27.08 -0.03 0.04
C ARG A 291 -25.67 0.05 0.62
N ALA A 292 -25.31 1.12 1.31
CA ALA A 292 -24.04 1.19 2.03
C ALA A 292 -23.90 0.05 3.07
N ASN A 293 -24.98 -0.29 3.78
CA ASN A 293 -25.01 -1.44 4.69
C ASN A 293 -24.80 -2.77 3.96
N GLN A 294 -25.49 -2.98 2.84
CA GLN A 294 -25.34 -4.19 2.05
C GLN A 294 -23.90 -4.39 1.58
N VAL A 295 -23.25 -3.31 1.11
CA VAL A 295 -21.84 -3.34 0.70
C VAL A 295 -20.92 -3.70 1.87
N ILE A 296 -21.15 -3.14 3.07
CA ILE A 296 -20.35 -3.48 4.24
C ILE A 296 -20.47 -4.97 4.56
N SER A 297 -21.69 -5.50 4.62
CA SER A 297 -21.93 -6.92 4.90
C SER A 297 -21.31 -7.82 3.84
N SER A 298 -21.53 -7.53 2.54
CA SER A 298 -20.91 -8.28 1.45
C SER A 298 -19.37 -8.19 1.45
N GLY A 299 -18.83 -7.02 1.81
CA GLY A 299 -17.40 -6.79 1.94
C GLY A 299 -16.78 -7.64 3.05
N PHE A 300 -17.42 -7.71 4.22
CA PHE A 300 -16.98 -8.58 5.32
C PHE A 300 -17.08 -10.06 4.95
N ILE A 301 -18.17 -10.50 4.33
CA ILE A 301 -18.31 -11.90 3.90
C ILE A 301 -17.18 -12.26 2.93
N ALA A 302 -16.95 -11.44 1.90
CA ALA A 302 -15.89 -11.69 0.93
C ALA A 302 -14.50 -11.70 1.59
N ALA A 303 -14.22 -10.76 2.49
CA ALA A 303 -12.94 -10.65 3.16
C ALA A 303 -12.69 -11.81 4.13
N LEU A 304 -13.68 -12.17 4.94
CA LEU A 304 -13.57 -13.26 5.91
C LEU A 304 -13.49 -14.63 5.23
N VAL A 305 -14.20 -14.83 4.12
CA VAL A 305 -14.06 -16.05 3.31
C VAL A 305 -12.66 -16.14 2.70
N TYR A 306 -12.19 -15.05 2.07
CA TYR A 306 -10.84 -15.00 1.49
C TYR A 306 -9.76 -15.26 2.56
N SER A 307 -9.80 -14.53 3.68
CA SER A 307 -8.84 -14.72 4.76
C SER A 307 -9.01 -16.07 5.45
N GLY A 308 -10.23 -16.60 5.59
CA GLY A 308 -10.46 -17.92 6.17
C GLY A 308 -9.84 -19.05 5.34
N VAL A 309 -9.99 -18.99 4.01
CA VAL A 309 -9.36 -19.95 3.09
C VAL A 309 -7.85 -19.88 3.18
N LEU A 310 -7.26 -18.68 3.08
CA LEU A 310 -5.81 -18.53 3.19
C LEU A 310 -5.28 -18.91 4.57
N ALA A 311 -6.04 -18.63 5.64
CA ALA A 311 -5.68 -18.96 7.02
C ALA A 311 -5.55 -20.46 7.17
N MET A 312 -6.52 -21.20 6.64
CA MET A 312 -6.51 -22.66 6.60
C MET A 312 -5.34 -23.20 5.78
N CYS A 313 -5.09 -22.64 4.59
CA CYS A 313 -3.94 -23.03 3.77
C CYS A 313 -2.61 -22.80 4.50
N PHE A 314 -2.42 -21.62 5.08
CA PHE A 314 -1.18 -21.28 5.80
C PHE A 314 -1.01 -22.11 7.05
N LEU A 315 -2.09 -22.44 7.76
CA LEU A 315 -2.03 -23.31 8.94
C LEU A 315 -1.61 -24.73 8.59
N VAL A 316 -2.21 -25.31 7.53
CA VAL A 316 -1.93 -26.69 7.09
C VAL A 316 -0.54 -26.80 6.47
N PHE A 317 -0.16 -25.86 5.61
CA PHE A 317 1.07 -25.92 4.83
C PHE A 317 2.23 -25.12 5.45
N ARG A 318 2.12 -24.59 6.68
CA ARG A 318 3.14 -23.70 7.29
C ARG A 318 4.58 -24.22 7.16
N ALA A 319 4.81 -25.51 7.44
CA ALA A 319 6.16 -26.08 7.39
C ALA A 319 6.69 -26.13 5.96
N SER A 320 5.86 -26.54 5.01
CA SER A 320 6.20 -26.53 3.59
C SER A 320 6.48 -25.12 3.08
N LEU A 321 5.65 -24.14 3.45
CA LEU A 321 5.79 -22.74 3.06
C LEU A 321 7.07 -22.10 3.62
N VAL A 322 7.45 -22.44 4.86
CA VAL A 322 8.72 -22.00 5.46
C VAL A 322 9.91 -22.66 4.76
N ASN A 323 9.80 -23.94 4.42
CA ASN A 323 10.86 -24.69 3.74
C ASN A 323 11.10 -24.26 2.29
N VAL A 324 10.19 -23.52 1.65
CA VAL A 324 10.45 -22.87 0.35
C VAL A 324 11.65 -21.93 0.41
N PHE A 325 11.92 -21.33 1.58
CA PHE A 325 13.05 -20.43 1.82
C PHE A 325 14.28 -21.15 2.38
N GLN A 326 14.35 -22.47 2.28
CA GLN A 326 15.48 -23.24 2.76
C GLN A 326 16.75 -22.91 1.98
N THR A 327 17.69 -22.25 2.65
CA THR A 327 19.06 -22.06 2.20
C THR A 327 19.97 -23.05 2.92
N GLY A 328 21.01 -23.55 2.24
CA GLY A 328 21.89 -24.63 2.72
C GLY A 328 22.83 -24.26 3.88
N GLY A 329 22.39 -23.45 4.84
CA GLY A 329 23.20 -23.01 5.99
C GLY A 329 22.82 -23.68 7.31
N ASP A 330 23.79 -23.78 8.22
CA ASP A 330 23.70 -24.49 9.51
C ASP A 330 22.61 -23.96 10.47
N ASN A 331 22.12 -22.73 10.26
CA ASN A 331 21.13 -22.08 11.13
C ASN A 331 19.67 -22.28 10.70
N PHE A 332 19.40 -22.97 9.58
CA PHE A 332 18.04 -23.04 9.02
C PHE A 332 17.05 -23.75 9.95
N ALA A 333 17.48 -24.74 10.74
CA ALA A 333 16.61 -25.44 11.68
C ALA A 333 16.02 -24.49 12.75
N ALA A 334 16.83 -23.57 13.28
CA ALA A 334 16.39 -22.58 14.25
C ALA A 334 15.46 -21.54 13.63
N ILE A 335 15.78 -21.07 12.42
CA ILE A 335 14.94 -20.14 11.64
C ILE A 335 13.57 -20.78 11.38
N SER A 336 13.56 -22.03 10.88
CA SER A 336 12.34 -22.76 10.54
C SER A 336 11.47 -22.98 11.78
N THR A 337 12.05 -23.33 12.92
CA THR A 337 11.30 -23.52 14.17
C THR A 337 10.58 -22.25 14.61
N LEU A 338 11.28 -21.11 14.59
CA LEU A 338 10.70 -19.82 14.96
C LEU A 338 9.67 -19.34 13.93
N ALA A 339 9.98 -19.43 12.64
CA ALA A 339 9.07 -19.04 11.56
C ALA A 339 7.77 -19.85 11.60
N ASN A 340 7.85 -21.17 11.82
CA ASN A 340 6.67 -22.04 11.96
C ASN A 340 5.77 -21.64 13.15
N HIS A 341 6.35 -21.16 14.24
CA HIS A 341 5.60 -20.61 15.37
C HIS A 341 4.97 -19.26 15.01
N MET A 342 5.72 -18.38 14.35
CA MET A 342 5.24 -17.06 13.93
C MET A 342 4.11 -17.15 12.89
N MET A 343 4.14 -18.16 12.01
CA MET A 343 3.05 -18.47 11.06
C MET A 343 1.71 -18.72 11.77
N ILE A 344 1.70 -19.30 12.98
CA ILE A 344 0.46 -19.43 13.77
C ILE A 344 -0.08 -18.04 14.14
N GLY A 345 0.81 -17.14 14.55
CA GLY A 345 0.43 -15.76 14.83
C GLY A 345 -0.12 -15.04 13.60
N LEU A 346 0.52 -15.19 12.43
CA LEU A 346 0.02 -14.69 11.14
C LEU A 346 -1.40 -15.15 10.87
N VAL A 347 -1.65 -16.46 10.90
CA VAL A 347 -2.98 -17.04 10.71
C VAL A 347 -4.01 -16.45 11.69
N THR A 348 -3.58 -16.16 12.92
CA THR A 348 -4.45 -15.61 13.97
C THR A 348 -4.87 -14.17 13.67
N TYR A 349 -3.94 -13.27 13.32
CA TYR A 349 -4.30 -11.87 13.03
C TYR A 349 -4.82 -11.66 11.61
N MET A 350 -4.66 -12.60 10.68
CA MET A 350 -5.10 -12.38 9.29
C MET A 350 -6.62 -12.14 9.16
N MET A 351 -7.42 -12.65 10.09
CA MET A 351 -8.85 -12.31 10.20
C MET A 351 -9.05 -10.89 10.75
N ALA A 352 -8.23 -10.48 11.71
CA ALA A 352 -8.24 -9.13 12.26
C ALA A 352 -7.86 -8.09 11.18
N ASP A 353 -6.87 -8.39 10.34
CA ASP A 353 -6.48 -7.52 9.21
C ASP A 353 -7.61 -7.37 8.20
N ALA A 354 -8.27 -8.48 7.83
CA ALA A 354 -9.45 -8.42 6.97
C ALA A 354 -10.51 -7.46 7.53
N ILE A 355 -10.75 -7.52 8.85
CA ILE A 355 -11.69 -6.65 9.54
C ILE A 355 -11.23 -5.18 9.48
N VAL A 356 -9.97 -4.90 9.82
CA VAL A 356 -9.38 -3.55 9.79
C VAL A 356 -9.48 -2.96 8.38
N LEU A 357 -9.17 -3.75 7.34
CA LEU A 357 -9.18 -3.30 5.95
C LEU A 357 -10.59 -2.98 5.45
N ILE A 358 -11.59 -3.82 5.75
CA ILE A 358 -12.97 -3.58 5.32
C ILE A 358 -13.62 -2.45 6.11
N ALA A 359 -13.46 -2.44 7.44
CA ALA A 359 -13.96 -1.36 8.28
C ALA A 359 -13.29 -0.03 7.92
N GLY A 360 -11.97 -0.01 7.75
CA GLY A 360 -11.21 1.16 7.33
C GLY A 360 -11.61 1.62 5.93
N GLY A 361 -11.85 0.71 4.98
CA GLY A 361 -12.37 1.04 3.65
C GLY A 361 -13.75 1.69 3.70
N ALA A 362 -14.67 1.15 4.51
CA ALA A 362 -15.99 1.72 4.70
C ALA A 362 -15.96 3.11 5.36
N LEU A 363 -15.19 3.26 6.44
CA LEU A 363 -15.06 4.54 7.15
C LEU A 363 -14.36 5.60 6.28
N ARG A 364 -13.33 5.25 5.50
CA ARG A 364 -12.70 6.16 4.53
C ARG A 364 -13.68 6.57 3.43
N GLY A 365 -14.46 5.62 2.91
CA GLY A 365 -15.49 5.88 1.91
C GLY A 365 -16.57 6.85 2.42
N ALA A 366 -16.89 6.77 3.71
CA ALA A 366 -17.81 7.70 4.38
C ALA A 366 -17.17 9.04 4.80
N GLY A 367 -15.84 9.16 4.71
CA GLY A 367 -15.10 10.38 5.05
C GLY A 367 -14.67 10.52 6.52
N ASP A 368 -14.72 9.45 7.32
CA ASP A 368 -14.27 9.45 8.72
C ASP A 368 -12.74 9.28 8.85
N THR A 369 -11.96 9.94 7.98
CA THR A 369 -10.52 9.69 7.82
C THR A 369 -9.69 10.13 9.02
N ARG A 370 -10.08 11.23 9.68
CA ARG A 370 -9.37 11.73 10.87
C ARG A 370 -9.45 10.77 12.05
N TRP A 371 -10.61 10.16 12.27
CA TRP A 371 -10.76 9.19 13.35
C TRP A 371 -9.90 7.95 13.10
N ILE A 372 -9.89 7.46 11.85
CA ILE A 372 -9.07 6.32 11.44
C ILE A 372 -7.60 6.66 11.68
N MET A 373 -7.12 7.80 11.18
CA MET A 373 -5.74 8.24 11.38
C MET A 373 -5.36 8.28 12.86
N VAL A 374 -6.11 9.00 13.71
CA VAL A 374 -5.76 9.13 15.14
C VAL A 374 -5.71 7.76 15.80
N THR A 375 -6.70 6.90 15.54
CA THR A 375 -6.79 5.58 16.17
C THR A 375 -5.67 4.65 15.70
N SER A 376 -5.49 4.54 14.38
CA SER A 376 -4.48 3.71 13.74
C SER A 376 -3.08 4.10 14.21
N VAL A 377 -2.73 5.39 14.12
CA VAL A 377 -1.42 5.89 14.51
C VAL A 377 -1.19 5.70 16.01
N SER A 378 -2.17 5.99 16.86
CA SER A 378 -2.00 5.83 18.31
C SER A 378 -1.75 4.37 18.69
N VAL A 379 -2.48 3.42 18.09
CA VAL A 379 -2.32 1.99 18.40
C VAL A 379 -0.97 1.46 17.90
N HIS A 380 -0.54 1.80 16.68
CA HIS A 380 0.75 1.35 16.14
C HIS A 380 1.94 1.95 16.91
N TRP A 381 1.86 3.22 17.30
CA TRP A 381 2.94 3.87 18.05
C TRP A 381 2.98 3.43 19.51
N LEU A 382 1.82 3.20 20.14
CA LEU A 382 1.76 2.58 21.47
C LEU A 382 2.37 1.17 21.44
N MET A 383 2.10 0.40 20.37
CA MET A 383 2.73 -0.90 20.17
C MET A 383 4.24 -0.77 20.03
N LEU A 384 4.75 0.21 19.26
CA LEU A 384 6.19 0.43 19.15
C LEU A 384 6.84 0.70 20.52
N VAL A 385 6.20 1.51 21.36
CA VAL A 385 6.65 1.75 22.74
C VAL A 385 6.63 0.45 23.54
N ALA A 386 5.55 -0.34 23.46
CA ALA A 386 5.47 -1.63 24.15
C ALA A 386 6.58 -2.60 23.69
N GLN A 387 6.86 -2.64 22.38
CA GLN A 387 7.93 -3.47 21.81
C GLN A 387 9.31 -3.03 22.29
N TYR A 388 9.56 -1.72 22.42
CA TYR A 388 10.81 -1.24 23.01
C TYR A 388 11.01 -1.77 24.44
N PHE A 389 9.98 -1.72 25.29
CA PHE A 389 10.09 -2.28 26.64
C PHE A 389 10.31 -3.80 26.63
N VAL A 390 9.61 -4.53 25.77
CA VAL A 390 9.70 -5.99 25.67
C VAL A 390 11.08 -6.43 25.18
N ILE A 391 11.60 -5.77 24.15
CA ILE A 391 12.83 -6.19 23.45
C ILE A 391 14.08 -5.64 24.15
N VAL A 392 14.08 -4.35 24.53
CA VAL A 392 15.28 -3.65 25.00
C VAL A 392 15.36 -3.57 26.51
N VAL A 393 14.23 -3.34 27.20
CA VAL A 393 14.24 -3.11 28.66
C VAL A 393 14.13 -4.43 29.43
N TYR A 394 13.18 -5.27 29.06
CA TYR A 394 12.92 -6.55 29.73
C TYR A 394 13.61 -7.74 29.07
N GLU A 395 14.18 -7.56 27.87
CA GLU A 395 14.88 -8.59 27.09
C GLU A 395 14.07 -9.89 26.96
N TRP A 396 12.74 -9.78 26.86
CA TRP A 396 11.87 -10.94 26.69
C TRP A 396 12.09 -11.58 25.33
N GLY A 397 11.82 -12.88 25.21
CA GLY A 397 12.09 -13.61 23.97
C GLY A 397 11.23 -13.15 22.77
N PRO A 398 11.68 -13.42 21.53
CA PRO A 398 11.03 -12.97 20.29
C PRO A 398 9.60 -13.50 20.11
N ARG A 399 9.27 -14.64 20.74
CA ARG A 399 7.90 -15.18 20.73
C ARG A 399 6.92 -14.27 21.47
N VAL A 400 7.36 -13.63 22.55
CA VAL A 400 6.53 -12.73 23.35
C VAL A 400 6.28 -11.43 22.59
N SER A 401 7.35 -10.84 22.04
CA SER A 401 7.27 -9.68 21.13
C SER A 401 6.29 -9.94 19.98
N TRP A 402 6.38 -11.11 19.34
CA TRP A 402 5.47 -11.49 18.25
C TRP A 402 3.99 -11.53 18.71
N TRP A 403 3.69 -12.19 19.82
CA TRP A 403 2.31 -12.29 20.31
C TRP A 403 1.74 -10.94 20.78
N ILE A 404 2.58 -10.02 21.26
CA ILE A 404 2.15 -8.63 21.56
C ILE A 404 1.76 -7.89 20.27
N PHE A 405 2.52 -8.10 19.19
CA PHE A 405 2.15 -7.58 17.86
C PHE A 405 0.82 -8.16 17.37
N VAL A 406 0.61 -9.49 17.49
CA VAL A 406 -0.67 -10.14 17.16
C VAL A 406 -1.83 -9.57 17.99
N ALA A 407 -1.64 -9.42 19.30
CA ALA A 407 -2.65 -8.88 20.19
C ALA A 407 -3.03 -7.43 19.84
N MET A 408 -2.05 -6.62 19.42
CA MET A 408 -2.29 -5.26 18.92
C MET A 408 -3.22 -5.28 17.70
N LEU A 409 -2.94 -6.09 16.67
CA LEU A 409 -3.76 -6.15 15.46
C LEU A 409 -5.20 -6.58 15.75
N ILE A 410 -5.36 -7.57 16.64
CA ILE A 410 -6.67 -8.01 17.13
C ILE A 410 -7.40 -6.86 17.84
N SER A 411 -6.70 -6.11 18.72
CA SER A 411 -7.28 -4.95 19.41
C SER A 411 -7.72 -3.86 18.41
N LEU A 412 -6.92 -3.60 17.38
CA LEU A 412 -7.23 -2.61 16.35
C LEU A 412 -8.49 -3.00 15.58
N ALA A 413 -8.64 -4.28 15.24
CA ALA A 413 -9.85 -4.81 14.59
C ALA A 413 -11.10 -4.60 15.45
N PHE A 414 -11.03 -4.87 16.76
CA PHE A 414 -12.14 -4.60 17.66
C PHE A 414 -12.50 -3.12 17.76
N ILE A 415 -11.51 -2.23 17.83
CA ILE A 415 -11.73 -0.78 17.87
C ILE A 415 -12.40 -0.29 16.57
N TYR A 416 -11.97 -0.82 15.42
CA TYR A 416 -12.55 -0.48 14.11
C TYR A 416 -13.98 -1.00 13.97
N LEU A 417 -14.27 -2.23 14.42
CA LEU A 417 -15.63 -2.76 14.46
C LEU A 417 -16.53 -1.94 15.37
N TRP A 418 -16.04 -1.59 16.57
CA TRP A 418 -16.79 -0.76 17.50
C TRP A 418 -17.17 0.58 16.87
N ARG A 419 -16.23 1.24 16.17
CA ARG A 419 -16.53 2.46 15.43
C ARG A 419 -17.54 2.23 14.32
N LEU A 420 -17.38 1.16 13.54
CA LEU A 420 -18.23 0.88 12.38
C LEU A 420 -19.68 0.53 12.78
N PHE A 421 -19.88 -0.22 13.87
CA PHE A 421 -21.21 -0.53 14.38
C PHE A 421 -21.85 0.65 15.13
N GLY A 422 -21.05 1.62 15.57
CA GLY A 422 -21.54 2.87 16.13
C GLY A 422 -22.30 3.72 15.10
N SER A 423 -23.29 4.48 15.56
CA SER A 423 -24.08 5.39 14.71
C SER A 423 -23.35 6.69 14.34
N ARG A 424 -22.32 7.07 15.11
CA ARG A 424 -21.68 8.40 15.04
C ARG A 424 -21.13 8.75 13.66
N TRP A 425 -20.53 7.81 12.93
CA TRP A 425 -19.96 8.10 11.60
C TRP A 425 -21.04 8.23 10.51
N ARG A 426 -22.26 7.76 10.78
CA ARG A 426 -23.41 7.78 9.86
C ARG A 426 -24.37 8.92 10.12
N GLU A 427 -24.09 9.77 11.11
CA GLU A 427 -24.91 10.94 11.42
C GLU A 427 -25.06 11.81 10.16
N PRO A 428 -26.30 12.15 9.74
CA PRO A 428 -26.53 12.93 8.52
C PRO A 428 -25.76 14.26 8.49
N ALA A 429 -25.64 14.93 9.64
CA ALA A 429 -24.86 16.16 9.77
C ALA A 429 -23.36 15.96 9.48
N ARG A 430 -22.79 14.81 9.84
CA ARG A 430 -21.38 14.50 9.53
C ARG A 430 -21.19 14.17 8.06
N LEU A 431 -22.07 13.36 7.48
CA LEU A 431 -22.03 13.04 6.06
C LEU A 431 -22.17 14.32 5.21
N ALA A 432 -23.04 15.24 5.62
CA ALA A 432 -23.16 16.55 5.00
C ALA A 432 -21.86 17.37 5.09
N ARG A 433 -21.20 17.40 6.26
CA ARG A 433 -19.89 18.05 6.42
C ARG A 433 -18.79 17.41 5.56
N VAL A 434 -18.79 16.09 5.41
CA VAL A 434 -17.86 15.38 4.51
C VAL A 434 -18.08 15.82 3.06
N MET A 435 -19.34 16.01 2.66
CA MET A 435 -19.72 16.45 1.33
C MET A 435 -19.50 17.95 1.08
N SER A 436 -19.42 18.76 2.14
CA SER A 436 -19.20 20.21 2.03
C SER A 436 -17.85 20.55 1.38
N GLU A 437 -17.85 21.53 0.49
CA GLU A 437 -16.64 22.07 -0.13
C GLU A 437 -16.09 23.30 0.63
N ASP A 438 -16.78 23.69 1.71
CA ASP A 438 -16.49 24.86 2.55
C ASP A 438 -15.39 24.65 3.59
#